data_AF-A0A6C2D4M1-F1
#
_entry.id   AF-A0A6C2D4M1-F1
#
_cell.length_a   1.000
_cell.length_b   1.000
_cell.length_c   1.000
_cell.angle_alpha   90.00
_cell.angle_beta   90.00
_cell.angle_gamma   90.00
#
_symmetry.space_group_name_H-M   'P 1'
#
loop_
_entity.id
_entity.type
_entity.pdbx_description
1 polymer ?
#
loop_
_entity_poly.entity_id
_entity_poly.type
_entity_poly.pdbx_seq_one_letter_code
_entity_poly.pdbx_strand_id
1 'polypeptide(L)'
;MTSRESTPSGIPHRFLLLAMLRSLAAGNLLVISGPGAFECFLDGLPHVATLFNYILAHEWIAEANSLNGIQYYRISPRGYDFWQSGEKWWASLSWREQFFVRLAG
;
A
#
# COMPACT_ATOMS: atom_id res chain seq x y z
N MET A 1 6.19 -34.57 1.72
CA MET A 1 5.70 -33.59 2.71
C MET A 1 5.78 -32.22 2.08
N THR A 2 4.64 -31.63 1.79
CA THR A 2 4.50 -30.35 1.08
C THR A 2 4.97 -29.21 1.97
N SER A 3 5.96 -28.45 1.49
CA SER A 3 6.41 -27.20 2.09
C SER A 3 5.22 -26.26 2.22
N ARG A 4 4.76 -26.01 3.46
CA ARG A 4 3.91 -24.86 3.74
C ARG A 4 4.80 -23.63 3.57
N GLU A 5 4.75 -23.02 2.39
CA GLU A 5 5.18 -21.63 2.24
C GLU A 5 4.33 -20.79 3.19
N SER A 6 4.90 -20.49 4.36
CA SER A 6 4.38 -19.46 5.23
C SER A 6 4.26 -18.18 4.41
N THR A 7 3.04 -17.68 4.24
CA THR A 7 2.79 -16.33 3.74
C THR A 7 3.70 -15.37 4.51
N PRO A 8 4.46 -14.48 3.86
CA PRO A 8 5.47 -13.68 4.55
C PRO A 8 4.81 -12.93 5.70
N SER A 9 5.26 -13.24 6.92
CA SER A 9 4.75 -12.72 8.20
C SER A 9 5.13 -11.25 8.45
N GLY A 10 5.38 -10.47 7.40
CA GLY A 10 6.01 -9.14 7.50
C GLY A 10 5.33 -8.01 6.75
N ILE A 11 4.15 -8.22 6.15
CA ILE A 11 3.39 -7.15 5.50
C ILE A 11 2.38 -6.57 6.51
N PRO A 12 2.57 -5.32 6.98
CA PRO A 12 1.62 -4.67 7.88
C PRO A 12 0.32 -4.34 7.13
N HIS A 13 -0.82 -4.58 7.78
CA HIS A 13 -2.16 -4.21 7.29
C HIS A 13 -2.37 -4.46 5.78
N ARG A 14 -2.33 -5.72 5.37
CA ARG A 14 -2.35 -6.21 3.98
C ARG A 14 -3.48 -5.60 3.15
N PHE A 15 -4.69 -5.52 3.72
CA PHE A 15 -5.83 -4.92 3.00
C PHE A 15 -5.62 -3.42 2.75
N LEU A 16 -5.12 -2.69 3.75
CA LEU A 16 -4.89 -1.24 3.64
C LEU A 16 -3.75 -0.95 2.66
N LEU A 17 -2.69 -1.75 2.70
CA LEU A 17 -1.60 -1.68 1.73
C LEU A 17 -2.15 -1.91 0.31
N LEU A 18 -2.94 -2.95 0.10
CA LEU A 18 -3.52 -3.26 -1.21
C LEU A 18 -4.44 -2.11 -1.68
N ALA A 19 -5.26 -1.56 -0.80
CA ALA A 19 -6.13 -0.43 -1.11
C ALA A 19 -5.34 0.84 -1.47
N MET A 20 -4.26 1.13 -0.75
CA MET A 20 -3.37 2.25 -1.04
C MET A 20 -2.69 2.09 -2.41
N LEU A 21 -2.12 0.91 -2.68
CA LEU A 21 -1.48 0.64 -3.97
C LEU A 21 -2.49 0.68 -5.13
N ARG A 22 -3.73 0.22 -4.92
CA ARG A 22 -4.82 0.35 -5.90
C ARG A 22 -5.11 1.81 -6.23
N SER A 23 -5.17 2.67 -5.22
CA SER A 23 -5.39 4.10 -5.42
C SER A 23 -4.24 4.73 -6.23
N LEU A 24 -2.98 4.41 -5.90
CA LEU A 24 -1.82 4.91 -6.63
C LEU A 24 -1.74 4.36 -8.07
N ALA A 25 -2.11 3.10 -8.27
CA ALA A 25 -2.21 2.48 -9.59
C ALA A 25 -3.30 3.11 -10.47
N ALA A 26 -4.35 3.67 -9.87
CA ALA A 26 -5.36 4.46 -10.58
C ALA A 26 -4.87 5.87 -10.97
N GLY A 27 -3.63 6.24 -10.63
CA GLY A 27 -3.01 7.51 -10.98
C GLY A 27 -3.09 8.58 -9.89
N ASN A 28 -3.64 8.25 -8.72
CA ASN A 28 -3.63 9.17 -7.59
C ASN A 28 -2.20 9.38 -7.07
N LEU A 29 -1.95 10.57 -6.53
CA LEU A 29 -0.66 10.92 -5.93
C LEU A 29 -0.73 10.74 -4.42
N LEU A 30 0.36 10.24 -3.84
CA LEU A 30 0.59 10.41 -2.41
C LEU A 30 1.28 11.76 -2.20
N VAL A 31 0.71 12.61 -1.35
CA VAL A 31 1.20 13.97 -1.12
C VAL A 31 1.69 14.09 0.32
N ILE A 32 2.89 14.64 0.51
CA ILE A 32 3.51 14.85 1.82
C ILE A 32 3.92 16.30 1.92
N SER A 33 3.17 17.09 2.70
CA SER A 33 3.43 18.53 2.89
C SER A 33 4.29 18.87 4.12
N GLY A 34 4.76 17.86 4.85
CA GLY A 34 5.68 18.01 5.99
C GLY A 34 5.64 16.83 6.96
N PRO A 35 6.56 16.78 7.95
CA PRO A 35 6.68 15.65 8.89
C PRO A 35 5.47 15.46 9.82
N GLY A 36 4.47 16.35 9.80
CA GLY A 36 3.20 16.18 10.53
C GLY A 36 1.98 15.96 9.63
N ALA A 37 2.13 15.99 8.30
CA ALA A 37 1.01 16.02 7.35
C ALA A 37 0.53 14.63 6.89
N PHE A 38 0.91 13.56 7.62
CA PHE A 38 0.63 12.18 7.25
C PHE A 38 -0.86 11.79 7.22
N GLU A 39 -1.77 12.66 7.66
CA GLU A 39 -3.16 12.32 7.96
C GLU A 39 -4.18 12.61 6.85
N CYS A 40 -3.82 13.25 5.74
CA CYS A 40 -4.81 13.65 4.73
C CYS A 40 -4.32 13.27 3.34
N PHE A 41 -5.25 12.82 2.48
CA PHE A 41 -5.15 12.62 1.02
C PHE A 41 -5.37 11.20 0.50
N LEU A 42 -5.50 10.18 1.35
CA LEU A 42 -6.11 8.91 0.95
C LEU A 42 -7.41 8.74 1.72
N ASP A 43 -8.51 9.19 1.11
CA ASP A 43 -9.90 9.11 1.55
C ASP A 43 -10.15 8.05 2.67
N GLY A 44 -10.06 8.49 3.94
CA GLY A 44 -10.44 7.68 5.10
C GLY A 44 -9.47 6.58 5.55
N LEU A 45 -8.19 6.59 5.15
CA LEU A 45 -7.20 5.60 5.60
C LEU A 45 -6.26 6.17 6.69
N PRO A 46 -6.51 5.94 7.99
CA PRO A 46 -5.70 6.50 9.08
C PRO A 46 -4.26 5.93 9.20
N HIS A 47 -3.92 4.91 8.41
CA HIS A 47 -2.64 4.17 8.53
C HIS A 47 -1.59 4.55 7.47
N VAL A 48 -1.82 5.63 6.70
CA VAL A 48 -0.90 6.08 5.65
C VAL A 48 0.49 6.37 6.20
N ALA A 49 0.60 6.96 7.40
CA ALA A 49 1.87 7.17 8.09
C ALA A 49 2.64 5.86 8.33
N THR A 50 1.94 4.82 8.78
CA THR A 50 2.51 3.52 9.13
C THR A 50 3.02 2.77 7.89
N LEU A 51 2.30 2.89 6.78
CA LEU A 51 2.63 2.19 5.55
C LEU A 51 3.62 2.96 4.67
N PHE A 52 3.68 4.29 4.75
CA PHE A 52 4.53 5.12 3.90
C PHE A 52 6.00 4.68 3.93
N ASN A 53 6.61 4.64 5.12
CA ASN A 53 8.00 4.22 5.27
C ASN A 53 8.22 2.79 4.77
N TYR A 54 7.23 1.91 4.98
CA TYR A 54 7.29 0.53 4.52
C TYR A 54 7.30 0.46 2.98
N ILE A 55 6.36 1.12 2.30
CA ILE A 55 6.26 1.10 0.84
C ILE A 55 7.41 1.86 0.16
N LEU A 56 7.95 2.88 0.82
CA LEU A 56 9.13 3.61 0.35
C LEU A 56 10.38 2.74 0.45
N ALA A 57 10.59 2.05 1.59
CA ALA A 57 11.72 1.14 1.78
C ALA A 57 11.69 -0.07 0.81
N HIS A 58 10.51 -0.46 0.35
CA HIS A 58 10.35 -1.52 -0.67
C HIS A 58 10.38 -0.99 -2.11
N GLU A 59 10.60 0.30 -2.30
CA GLU A 59 10.66 0.98 -3.60
C GLU A 59 9.39 0.79 -4.43
N TRP A 60 8.24 0.65 -3.78
CA TRP A 60 6.94 0.53 -4.45
C TRP A 60 6.34 1.88 -4.84
N ILE A 61 6.89 2.94 -4.28
CA ILE A 61 6.63 4.31 -4.69
C ILE A 61 7.93 5.03 -4.99
N ALA A 62 7.85 6.06 -5.83
CA ALA A 62 8.96 6.95 -6.16
C ALA A 62 8.48 8.39 -6.15
N GLU A 63 9.38 9.31 -5.79
CA GLU A 63 9.10 10.74 -5.87
C GLU A 63 8.91 11.15 -7.34
N ALA A 64 7.77 11.76 -7.64
CA ALA A 64 7.43 12.27 -8.95
C ALA A 64 7.71 13.77 -9.07
N ASN A 65 7.54 14.52 -7.99
CA ASN A 65 7.80 15.96 -7.94
C ASN A 65 8.00 16.44 -6.49
N SER A 66 8.67 17.57 -6.33
CA SER A 66 8.73 18.34 -5.09
C SER A 66 8.55 19.82 -5.38
N LEU A 67 7.55 20.44 -4.73
CA LEU A 67 7.22 21.85 -4.92
C LEU A 67 6.92 22.50 -3.58
N ASN A 68 7.60 23.59 -3.26
CA ASN A 68 7.39 24.37 -2.03
C ASN A 68 7.44 23.54 -0.74
N GLY A 69 8.31 22.53 -0.69
CA GLY A 69 8.42 21.61 0.46
C GLY A 69 7.35 20.52 0.51
N ILE A 70 6.49 20.42 -0.50
CA ILE A 70 5.51 19.35 -0.67
C ILE A 70 6.08 18.31 -1.64
N GLN A 71 6.21 17.07 -1.17
CA GLN A 71 6.65 15.93 -1.96
C GLN A 71 5.45 15.17 -2.51
N TYR A 72 5.56 14.73 -3.76
CA TYR A 72 4.54 13.97 -4.46
C TYR A 72 5.13 12.63 -4.86
N TYR A 73 4.51 11.53 -4.45
CA TYR A 73 4.93 10.18 -4.78
C TYR A 73 3.91 9.52 -5.71
N ARG A 74 4.43 8.73 -6.65
CA ARG A 74 3.66 7.86 -7.55
C ARG A 74 4.04 6.42 -7.29
N ILE A 75 3.17 5.50 -7.71
CA ILE A 75 3.53 4.08 -7.78
C ILE A 75 4.71 3.89 -8.73
N SER A 76 5.68 3.08 -8.32
CA SER A 76 6.78 2.66 -9.19
C SER A 76 6.35 1.45 -10.04
N PRO A 77 7.09 1.08 -11.09
CA PRO A 77 6.82 -0.17 -11.83
C PRO A 77 6.81 -1.40 -10.91
N ARG A 78 7.76 -1.47 -9.96
CA ARG A 78 7.84 -2.56 -8.98
C ARG A 78 6.62 -2.60 -8.06
N GLY A 79 6.16 -1.44 -7.60
CA GLY A 79 4.94 -1.33 -6.79
C GLY A 79 3.70 -1.74 -7.57
N TYR A 80 3.65 -1.43 -8.86
CA TYR A 80 2.56 -1.80 -9.76
C TYR A 80 2.49 -3.32 -9.98
N ASP A 81 3.62 -3.98 -10.22
CA ASP A 81 3.69 -5.44 -10.36
C ASP A 81 3.27 -6.16 -9.07
N PHE A 82 3.70 -5.64 -7.92
CA PHE A 82 3.30 -6.14 -6.62
C PHE A 82 1.80 -5.97 -6.39
N TRP A 83 1.25 -4.80 -6.71
CA TRP A 83 -0.19 -4.52 -6.64
C TRP A 83 -1.01 -5.51 -7.47
N GLN A 84 -0.63 -5.74 -8.73
CA GLN A 84 -1.33 -6.69 -9.59
C GLN A 84 -1.36 -8.10 -9.02
N SER A 85 -0.25 -8.53 -8.41
CA SER A 85 -0.17 -9.83 -7.73
C SER A 85 -1.07 -9.86 -6.48
N GLY A 86 -1.11 -8.76 -5.73
CA GLY A 86 -2.00 -8.58 -4.58
C GLY A 86 -3.48 -8.60 -4.95
N GLU A 87 -3.89 -8.02 -6.08
CA GLU A 87 -5.27 -8.08 -6.58
C GLU A 87 -5.69 -9.51 -6.92
N LYS A 88 -4.81 -10.27 -7.60
CA LYS A 88 -5.06 -11.69 -7.91
C LYS A 88 -5.20 -12.51 -6.62
N TRP A 89 -4.34 -12.28 -5.65
CA TRP A 89 -4.45 -12.90 -4.33
C TRP A 89 -5.78 -12.55 -3.66
N TRP A 90 -6.13 -11.27 -3.59
CA TRP A 90 -7.38 -10.82 -2.97
C TRP A 90 -8.61 -11.44 -3.62
N ALA A 91 -8.65 -11.49 -4.95
CA ALA A 91 -9.72 -12.12 -5.71
C ALA A 91 -9.80 -13.64 -5.51
N SER A 92 -8.69 -14.28 -5.15
CA SER A 92 -8.66 -15.73 -4.87
C SER A 92 -9.23 -16.11 -3.50
N LEU A 93 -9.35 -15.16 -2.58
CA LEU A 93 -9.87 -15.39 -1.24
C LEU A 93 -11.39 -15.54 -1.24
N SER A 94 -11.89 -16.44 -0.40
CA SER A 94 -13.32 -16.49 -0.06
C SER A 94 -13.77 -15.24 0.70
N TRP A 95 -15.07 -14.97 0.71
CA TRP A 95 -15.65 -13.82 1.41
C TRP A 95 -15.31 -13.80 2.92
N ARG A 96 -15.18 -14.97 3.56
CA ARG A 96 -14.79 -15.07 4.97
C ARG A 96 -13.34 -14.67 5.17
N GLU A 97 -12.44 -15.15 4.32
CA GLU A 97 -11.02 -14.80 4.36
C GLU A 97 -10.81 -13.31 4.08
N GLN A 98 -11.51 -12.76 3.09
CA GLN A 98 -11.52 -11.32 2.83
C GLN A 98 -11.97 -10.53 4.06
N PHE A 99 -13.03 -10.97 4.74
CA PHE A 99 -13.48 -10.33 5.97
C PHE A 99 -12.43 -10.39 7.09
N PHE A 100 -11.80 -11.54 7.31
CA PHE A 100 -10.74 -11.68 8.31
C PHE A 100 -9.53 -10.79 8.01
N VAL A 101 -9.08 -10.72 6.75
CA VAL A 101 -7.95 -9.87 6.35
C VAL A 101 -8.28 -8.39 6.56
N ARG A 102 -9.54 -7.96 6.35
CA ARG A 102 -9.96 -6.58 6.64
C ARG A 102 -9.90 -6.24 8.13
N LEU A 103 -10.17 -7.21 9.01
CA LEU A 103 -10.19 -6.99 10.46
C LEU A 103 -8.83 -7.17 11.13
N ALA A 104 -8.05 -8.15 10.70
CA ALA A 104 -6.81 -8.52 11.36
C ALA A 104 -5.62 -7.63 10.97
N GLY A 105 -5.71 -6.91 9.85
CA GLY A 105 -4.57 -6.25 9.23
C GLY A 105 -3.76 -7.24 8.41
#